data_AF-A0A3D3ZMC2-F1
#
_entry.id   AF-A0A3D3ZMC2-F1
#
_cell.length_a   1.000
_cell.length_b   1.000
_cell.length_c   1.000
_cell.angle_alpha   90.00
_cell.angle_beta   90.00
_cell.angle_gamma   90.00
#
_symmetry.space_group_name_H-M   'P 1'
#
loop_
_entity.id
_entity.type
_entity.pdbx_description
1 polymer ?
#
loop_
_entity_poly.entity_id
_entity_poly.type
_entity_poly.pdbx_seq_one_letter_code
_entity_poly.pdbx_strand_id
1 'polypeptide(L)'
;LVHDLGKTWIANDILNKSEALSDDERRTMERHPVIGARILIGCDVHPFYVETVLHHHEAWDGRGYPNGLHGEEIPLGARILTVADVYDALTSQRPYKVAFSDDAARERLLRGAATTFDPTIVRAFLHLLDTYPNFTLPQSVCALPQSTRASQQFPFLTDF
;
A
#
# COMPACT_ATOMS: atom_id res chain seq x y z
N LEU A 1 1.90 -2.16 5.33
CA LEU A 1 2.37 -1.41 6.52
C LEU A 1 2.82 0.00 6.15
N VAL A 2 3.92 0.21 5.41
CA VAL A 2 4.41 1.58 5.11
C VAL A 2 3.50 2.36 4.15
N HIS A 3 2.78 1.67 3.25
CA HIS A 3 1.88 2.32 2.29
C HIS A 3 0.76 3.16 2.95
N ASP A 4 0.37 2.77 4.16
CA ASP A 4 -0.69 3.41 4.95
C ASP A 4 -0.17 4.46 5.94
N LEU A 5 1.15 4.74 5.96
CA LEU A 5 1.76 5.64 6.95
C LEU A 5 1.13 7.04 6.95
N GLY A 6 0.68 7.52 5.79
CA GLY A 6 0.01 8.81 5.69
C GLY A 6 -1.33 8.89 6.42
N LYS A 7 -1.96 7.76 6.79
CA LYS A 7 -3.21 7.74 7.58
C LYS A 7 -3.01 8.33 8.98
N THR A 8 -1.77 8.39 9.47
CA THR A 8 -1.42 9.05 10.76
C THR A 8 -1.77 10.54 10.78
N TRP A 9 -1.95 11.16 9.61
CA TRP A 9 -2.34 12.56 9.45
C TRP A 9 -3.84 12.77 9.19
N ILE A 10 -4.63 11.69 9.17
CA ILE A 10 -6.08 11.75 9.00
C ILE A 10 -6.73 11.77 10.38
N ALA A 11 -7.71 12.66 10.58
CA ALA A 11 -8.41 12.79 11.84
C ALA A 11 -9.15 11.49 12.21
N ASN A 12 -9.13 11.12 13.51
CA ASN A 12 -9.64 9.83 14.00
C ASN A 12 -11.14 9.65 13.76
N ASP A 13 -11.91 10.73 13.77
CA ASP A 13 -13.34 10.76 13.47
C ASP A 13 -13.63 10.39 12.01
N ILE A 14 -12.77 10.81 11.07
CA ILE A 14 -12.83 10.39 9.66
C ILE A 14 -12.31 8.95 9.52
N LEU A 15 -11.17 8.64 10.14
CA LEU A 15 -10.49 7.35 9.99
C LEU A 15 -11.32 6.17 10.51
N ASN A 16 -12.06 6.36 11.60
CA ASN A 16 -12.83 5.31 12.27
C ASN A 16 -14.34 5.42 12.02
N LYS A 17 -14.76 6.23 11.04
CA LYS A 17 -16.19 6.43 10.75
C LYS A 17 -16.82 5.12 10.27
N SER A 18 -17.91 4.71 10.90
CA SER A 18 -18.69 3.52 10.52
C SER A 18 -19.65 3.78 9.36
N GLU A 19 -20.03 5.04 9.16
CA GLU A 19 -20.91 5.49 8.09
C GLU A 19 -20.12 5.81 6.82
N ALA A 20 -20.83 5.96 5.69
CA ALA A 20 -20.19 6.42 4.46
C ALA A 20 -19.56 7.81 4.66
N LEU A 21 -18.32 7.96 4.18
CA LEU A 21 -17.63 9.25 4.16
C LEU A 21 -18.39 10.23 3.24
N SER A 22 -18.51 11.48 3.67
CA SER A 22 -18.88 12.59 2.80
C SER A 22 -17.83 12.79 1.70
N ASP A 23 -18.14 13.57 0.67
CA ASP A 23 -17.19 13.81 -0.42
C ASP A 23 -15.92 14.52 0.04
N ASP A 24 -16.03 15.40 1.04
CA ASP A 24 -14.87 16.12 1.59
C ASP A 24 -14.04 15.26 2.54
N GLU A 25 -14.70 14.40 3.31
CA GLU A 25 -14.03 13.37 4.12
C GLU A 25 -13.29 12.37 3.24
N ARG A 26 -13.92 11.95 2.13
CA ARG A 26 -13.29 11.06 1.14
C ARG A 26 -12.08 11.73 0.51
N ARG A 27 -12.21 12.98 0.03
CA ARG A 27 -11.06 13.77 -0.48
C ARG A 27 -9.94 13.89 0.55
N THR A 28 -10.27 14.01 1.83
CA THR A 28 -9.26 14.05 2.90
C THR A 28 -8.56 12.70 3.05
N MET A 29 -9.33 11.60 3.07
CA MET A 29 -8.80 10.24 3.13
C MET A 29 -7.89 9.92 1.94
N GLU A 30 -8.28 10.29 0.73
CA GLU A 30 -7.52 10.05 -0.52
C GLU A 30 -6.16 10.77 -0.57
N ARG A 31 -5.87 11.69 0.35
CA ARG A 31 -4.56 12.36 0.45
C ARG A 31 -3.50 11.53 1.15
N HIS A 32 -3.86 10.45 1.84
CA HIS A 32 -2.89 9.68 2.61
C HIS A 32 -1.72 9.10 1.79
N PRO A 33 -1.85 8.69 0.50
CA PRO A 33 -0.71 8.23 -0.28
C PRO A 33 0.30 9.35 -0.53
N VAL A 34 -0.20 10.57 -0.80
CA VAL A 34 0.61 11.78 -1.00
C VAL A 34 1.35 12.16 0.28
N ILE A 35 0.69 12.08 1.43
CA ILE A 35 1.30 12.36 2.73
C ILE A 35 2.35 11.29 3.05
N GLY A 36 2.03 10.01 2.84
CA GLY A 36 2.96 8.90 3.03
C GLY A 36 4.22 9.06 2.19
N ALA A 37 4.07 9.36 0.89
CA ALA A 37 5.19 9.61 0.00
C ALA A 37 6.06 10.79 0.47
N ARG A 38 5.47 11.90 0.93
CA ARG A 38 6.22 13.04 1.49
C ARG A 38 7.03 12.67 2.72
N ILE A 39 6.47 11.87 3.62
CA ILE A 39 7.20 11.38 4.81
C ILE A 39 8.40 10.54 4.37
N LEU A 40 8.21 9.62 3.42
CA LEU A 40 9.28 8.76 2.92
C LEU A 40 10.40 9.56 2.24
N ILE A 41 10.06 10.61 1.49
CA ILE A 41 11.05 11.54 0.92
C ILE A 41 11.86 12.21 2.03
N GLY A 42 11.21 12.70 3.09
CA GLY A 42 11.91 13.30 4.23
C GLY A 42 12.78 12.34 5.04
N CYS A 43 12.62 11.02 4.84
CA CYS A 43 13.43 9.98 5.45
C CYS A 43 14.48 9.39 4.48
N ASP A 44 14.73 10.03 3.34
CA ASP A 44 15.69 9.58 2.31
C ASP A 44 15.44 8.13 1.82
N VAL A 45 14.17 7.71 1.79
CA VAL A 45 13.80 6.38 1.29
C VAL A 45 13.95 6.35 -0.23
N HIS A 46 14.44 5.21 -0.74
CA HIS A 46 14.67 5.02 -2.18
C HIS A 46 13.40 5.34 -3.02
N PRO A 47 13.53 6.09 -4.14
CA PRO A 47 12.40 6.58 -4.95
C PRO A 47 11.39 5.50 -5.36
N PHE A 48 11.87 4.30 -5.68
CA PHE A 48 11.01 3.13 -5.98
C PHE A 48 9.92 2.89 -4.92
N TYR A 49 10.25 2.97 -3.63
CA TYR A 49 9.27 2.77 -2.56
C TYR A 49 8.37 3.98 -2.39
N VAL A 50 8.88 5.18 -2.60
CA VAL A 50 8.11 6.42 -2.57
C VAL A 50 7.01 6.39 -3.64
N GLU A 51 7.36 6.06 -4.88
CA GLU A 51 6.42 5.92 -6.00
C GLU A 51 5.41 4.80 -5.76
N THR A 52 5.87 3.68 -5.21
CA THR A 52 4.98 2.57 -4.82
C THR A 52 3.92 3.02 -3.83
N VAL A 53 4.31 3.76 -2.78
CA VAL A 53 3.36 4.30 -1.80
C VAL A 53 2.49 5.41 -2.37
N LEU A 54 3.02 6.26 -3.24
CA LEU A 54 2.23 7.35 -3.83
C LEU A 54 1.09 6.82 -4.70
N HIS A 55 1.32 5.75 -5.46
CA HIS A 55 0.43 5.29 -6.53
C HIS A 55 -0.31 3.98 -6.23
N HIS A 56 -0.23 3.43 -5.00
CA HIS A 56 -0.88 2.14 -4.68
C HIS A 56 -2.42 2.16 -4.72
N HIS A 57 -3.04 3.34 -4.88
CA HIS A 57 -4.48 3.50 -5.11
C HIS A 57 -4.84 3.93 -6.55
N GLU A 58 -3.87 3.93 -7.46
CA GLU A 58 -4.17 4.03 -8.88
C GLU A 58 -4.88 2.76 -9.36
N ALA A 59 -5.79 2.92 -10.31
CA ALA A 59 -6.54 1.82 -10.92
C ALA A 59 -6.07 1.64 -12.36
N TRP A 60 -5.97 0.40 -12.81
CA TRP A 60 -5.50 0.07 -14.17
C TRP A 60 -6.26 0.84 -15.28
N ASP A 61 -7.55 1.13 -15.10
CA ASP A 61 -8.40 1.89 -16.01
C ASP A 61 -8.32 3.42 -15.88
N GLY A 62 -7.44 3.94 -15.01
CA GLY A 62 -7.26 5.37 -14.78
C GLY A 62 -8.27 6.01 -13.83
N ARG A 63 -9.17 5.24 -13.21
CA ARG A 63 -10.18 5.78 -12.27
C ARG A 63 -9.69 5.87 -10.83
N GLY A 64 -8.41 5.59 -10.60
CA GLY A 64 -7.78 5.67 -9.28
C GLY A 64 -7.31 7.07 -8.94
N TYR A 65 -6.52 7.15 -7.88
CA TYR A 65 -5.97 8.40 -7.35
C TYR A 65 -4.54 8.16 -6.82
N PRO A 66 -3.70 9.20 -6.66
CA PRO A 66 -4.01 10.62 -6.77
C PRO A 66 -3.89 11.25 -8.16
N ASN A 67 -3.23 10.58 -9.11
CA ASN A 67 -2.88 11.15 -10.41
C ASN A 67 -3.77 10.64 -11.56
N GLY A 68 -4.52 9.56 -11.37
CA GLY A 68 -5.37 8.97 -12.41
C GLY A 68 -4.54 8.30 -13.50
N LEU A 69 -3.42 7.70 -13.12
CA LEU A 69 -2.53 6.97 -14.03
C LEU A 69 -3.23 5.71 -14.54
N HIS A 70 -2.95 5.32 -15.78
CA HIS A 70 -3.57 4.15 -16.38
C HIS A 70 -2.54 3.17 -16.94
N GLY A 71 -2.89 1.89 -16.92
CA GLY A 71 -2.04 0.83 -17.44
C GLY A 71 -0.62 0.84 -16.87
N GLU A 72 0.36 0.89 -17.78
CA GLU A 72 1.79 0.81 -17.44
C GLU A 72 2.39 2.13 -16.94
N GLU A 73 1.66 3.24 -17.01
CA GLU A 73 2.06 4.49 -16.36
C GLU A 73 2.13 4.33 -14.84
N ILE A 74 1.34 3.40 -14.29
CA ILE A 74 1.38 3.06 -12.87
C ILE A 74 2.69 2.30 -12.59
N PRO A 75 3.52 2.77 -11.63
CA PRO A 75 4.76 2.09 -11.27
C PRO A 75 4.52 0.62 -10.94
N LEU A 76 5.43 -0.25 -11.38
CA LEU A 76 5.28 -1.70 -11.18
C LEU A 76 5.08 -2.07 -9.71
N GLY A 77 5.83 -1.44 -8.81
CA GLY A 77 5.70 -1.67 -7.37
C GLY A 77 4.31 -1.34 -6.84
N ALA A 78 3.69 -0.25 -7.30
CA ALA A 78 2.33 0.11 -6.95
C ALA A 78 1.33 -0.93 -7.46
N ARG A 79 1.42 -1.34 -8.73
CA ARG A 79 0.52 -2.37 -9.30
C ARG A 79 0.58 -3.70 -8.55
N ILE A 80 1.77 -4.12 -8.13
CA ILE A 80 1.96 -5.33 -7.30
C ILE A 80 1.33 -5.13 -5.93
N LEU A 81 1.63 -4.00 -5.29
CA LEU A 81 1.14 -3.68 -3.96
C LEU A 81 -0.38 -3.61 -3.90
N THR A 82 -1.05 -3.00 -4.88
CA THR A 82 -2.51 -2.90 -4.94
C THR A 82 -3.18 -4.29 -4.93
N VAL A 83 -2.64 -5.26 -5.68
CA VAL A 83 -3.18 -6.63 -5.69
C VAL A 83 -2.97 -7.30 -4.33
N ALA A 84 -1.77 -7.18 -3.76
CA ALA A 84 -1.45 -7.78 -2.47
C ALA A 84 -2.29 -7.18 -1.32
N ASP A 85 -2.45 -5.85 -1.30
CA ASP A 85 -3.20 -5.12 -0.29
C ASP A 85 -4.70 -5.45 -0.34
N VAL A 86 -5.28 -5.48 -1.54
CA VAL A 86 -6.69 -5.87 -1.69
C VAL A 86 -6.92 -7.32 -1.31
N TYR A 87 -6.04 -8.24 -1.71
CA TYR A 87 -6.18 -9.64 -1.32
C TYR A 87 -6.12 -9.80 0.21
N ASP A 88 -5.14 -9.20 0.87
CA ASP A 88 -5.05 -9.20 2.34
C ASP A 88 -6.28 -8.59 3.00
N ALA A 89 -6.78 -7.45 2.49
CA ALA A 89 -7.99 -6.81 3.01
C ALA A 89 -9.28 -7.66 2.80
N LEU A 90 -9.28 -8.59 1.85
CA LEU A 90 -10.38 -9.52 1.62
C LEU A 90 -10.29 -10.74 2.55
N THR A 91 -9.09 -11.33 2.69
CA THR A 91 -8.88 -12.59 3.43
C THR A 91 -8.62 -12.41 4.92
N SER A 92 -8.22 -11.21 5.36
CA SER A 92 -8.00 -10.93 6.79
C SER A 92 -9.30 -10.69 7.54
N GLN A 93 -9.45 -11.33 8.71
CA GLN A 93 -10.55 -11.05 9.64
C GLN A 93 -10.37 -9.65 10.23
N ARG A 94 -11.45 -8.84 10.19
CA ARG A 94 -11.49 -7.52 10.83
C ARG A 94 -12.68 -7.47 11.79
N PRO A 95 -12.66 -6.62 12.84
CA PRO A 95 -13.71 -6.60 13.87
C PRO A 95 -15.15 -6.47 13.35
N TYR A 96 -15.33 -5.95 12.13
CA TYR A 96 -16.62 -5.69 11.49
C TYR A 96 -16.82 -6.44 10.16
N LYS A 97 -15.93 -7.37 9.80
CA LYS A 97 -15.98 -8.07 8.50
C LYS A 97 -15.52 -9.52 8.65
N VAL A 98 -16.40 -10.46 8.29
CA VAL A 98 -16.03 -11.86 8.09
C VAL A 98 -15.08 -11.94 6.89
N ALA A 99 -13.92 -12.56 7.09
CA ALA A 99 -12.96 -12.81 6.03
C ALA A 99 -13.64 -13.54 4.86
N PHE A 100 -13.30 -13.13 3.64
CA PHE A 100 -13.75 -13.85 2.45
C PHE A 100 -13.06 -15.21 2.40
N SER A 101 -13.70 -16.20 1.77
CA SER A 101 -13.00 -17.41 1.38
C SER A 101 -11.92 -17.09 0.34
N ASP A 102 -10.88 -17.94 0.27
CA ASP A 102 -9.83 -17.79 -0.74
C ASP A 102 -10.44 -17.72 -2.16
N ASP A 103 -11.38 -18.61 -2.48
CA ASP A 103 -12.09 -18.60 -3.76
C ASP A 103 -12.80 -17.27 -4.07
N ALA A 104 -13.48 -16.68 -3.07
CA ALA A 104 -14.18 -15.41 -3.24
C ALA A 104 -13.20 -14.24 -3.43
N ALA A 105 -12.05 -14.27 -2.75
CA ALA A 105 -10.99 -13.27 -2.93
C ALA A 105 -10.37 -13.38 -4.34
N ARG A 106 -10.07 -14.59 -4.81
CA ARG A 106 -9.56 -14.86 -6.17
C ARG A 106 -10.53 -14.39 -7.24
N GLU A 107 -11.82 -14.72 -7.09
CA GLU A 107 -12.86 -14.28 -8.03
C GLU A 107 -12.98 -12.74 -8.06
N ARG A 108 -12.82 -12.07 -6.90
CA ARG A 108 -12.80 -10.61 -6.83
C ARG A 108 -11.61 -10.01 -7.60
N LEU A 109 -10.42 -10.60 -7.49
CA LEU A 109 -9.25 -10.18 -8.25
C LEU A 109 -9.45 -10.38 -9.76
N LEU A 110 -9.97 -11.55 -10.17
CA LEU A 110 -10.25 -11.85 -11.57
C LEU A 110 -11.26 -10.87 -12.18
N ARG A 111 -12.35 -10.56 -11.47
CA ARG A 111 -13.34 -9.56 -11.92
C ARG A 111 -12.76 -8.15 -12.02
N GLY A 112 -11.75 -7.82 -11.22
CA GLY A 112 -11.07 -6.52 -11.24
C GLY A 112 -9.90 -6.45 -12.24
N ALA A 113 -9.56 -7.54 -12.92
CA ALA A 113 -8.48 -7.54 -13.91
C ALA A 113 -8.80 -6.59 -15.07
N ALA A 114 -7.78 -5.85 -15.52
CA ALA A 114 -7.88 -4.82 -16.56
C ALA A 114 -8.83 -3.64 -16.23
N THR A 115 -9.32 -3.53 -14.99
CA THR A 115 -10.08 -2.36 -14.51
C THR A 115 -9.39 -1.77 -13.29
N THR A 116 -9.42 -2.47 -12.16
CA THR A 116 -8.67 -2.05 -10.97
C THR A 116 -7.23 -2.54 -11.01
N PHE A 117 -7.02 -3.76 -11.49
CA PHE A 117 -5.72 -4.44 -11.39
C PHE A 117 -5.09 -4.69 -12.75
N ASP A 118 -3.75 -4.67 -12.76
CA ASP A 118 -2.97 -5.19 -13.89
C ASP A 118 -3.28 -6.68 -14.10
N PRO A 119 -3.80 -7.08 -15.27
CA PRO A 119 -4.18 -8.47 -15.53
C PRO A 119 -2.98 -9.43 -15.50
N THR A 120 -1.76 -8.96 -15.79
CA THR A 120 -0.54 -9.76 -15.75
C THR A 120 -0.16 -10.08 -14.31
N ILE A 121 -0.25 -9.11 -13.42
CA ILE A 121 0.03 -9.29 -11.99
C ILE A 121 -1.03 -10.17 -11.34
N VAL A 122 -2.31 -10.00 -11.67
CA VAL A 122 -3.38 -10.90 -11.18
C VAL A 122 -3.07 -12.34 -11.55
N ARG A 123 -2.71 -12.63 -12.82
CA ARG A 123 -2.35 -14.00 -13.24
C ARG A 123 -1.14 -14.54 -12.46
N ALA A 124 -0.08 -13.73 -12.32
CA ALA A 124 1.11 -14.14 -11.59
C ALA A 124 0.81 -14.41 -10.10
N PHE A 125 -0.01 -13.56 -9.48
CA PHE A 125 -0.41 -13.69 -8.08
C PHE A 125 -1.24 -14.96 -7.85
N LEU A 126 -2.23 -15.24 -8.69
CA LEU A 126 -3.05 -16.46 -8.59
C LEU A 126 -2.20 -17.71 -8.78
N HIS A 127 -1.29 -17.70 -9.77
CA HIS A 127 -0.36 -18.81 -9.97
C HIS A 127 0.55 -19.05 -8.76
N LEU A 128 0.99 -17.98 -8.08
CA LEU A 128 1.76 -18.08 -6.85
C LEU A 128 0.94 -18.74 -5.72
N LEU A 129 -0.33 -18.35 -5.56
CA LEU A 129 -1.22 -18.98 -4.56
C LEU A 129 -1.46 -20.46 -4.84
N ASP A 130 -1.59 -20.85 -6.10
CA ASP A 130 -1.76 -22.26 -6.49
C ASP A 130 -0.48 -23.08 -6.26
N THR A 131 0.67 -22.48 -6.54
CA THR A 131 1.97 -23.14 -6.41
C THR A 131 2.37 -23.31 -4.94
N TYR A 132 2.00 -22.35 -4.08
CA TYR A 132 2.38 -22.32 -2.68
C TYR A 132 1.16 -22.07 -1.76
N PRO A 133 0.24 -23.03 -1.63
CA PRO A 133 -1.01 -22.85 -0.88
C PRO A 133 -0.81 -22.61 0.63
N ASN A 134 0.34 -23.06 1.16
CA ASN A 134 0.71 -22.88 2.56
C ASN A 134 1.92 -21.94 2.71
N PHE A 135 2.11 -21.01 1.76
CA PHE A 135 3.21 -20.05 1.85
C PHE A 135 3.08 -19.25 3.14
N THR A 136 4.10 -19.35 3.97
CA THR A 136 4.25 -18.52 5.15
C THR A 136 5.58 -17.80 5.02
N LEU A 137 5.56 -16.49 5.27
CA LEU A 137 6.81 -15.76 5.40
C LEU A 137 7.57 -16.38 6.59
N PRO A 138 8.82 -16.83 6.41
CA PRO A 138 9.63 -17.23 7.55
C PRO A 138 9.71 -16.02 8.48
N GLN A 139 9.24 -16.16 9.72
CA GLN A 139 9.25 -15.10 10.74
C GLN A 139 10.66 -14.67 11.18
N SER A 140 11.70 -15.13 10.47
CA SER A 140 13.05 -14.65 10.62
C SER A 140 13.12 -13.24 10.07
N VAL A 141 12.86 -12.26 10.94
CA VAL A 141 13.33 -10.89 10.75
C VAL A 141 14.81 -10.98 10.36
N CYS A 142 15.13 -10.51 9.16
CA CYS A 142 16.50 -10.21 8.78
C CYS A 142 17.05 -9.34 9.91
N ALA A 143 17.97 -9.88 10.71
CA ALA A 143 18.61 -9.11 11.77
C ALA A 143 19.23 -7.90 11.07
N LEU A 144 18.66 -6.71 11.32
CA LEU A 144 19.27 -5.49 10.84
C LEU A 144 20.71 -5.52 11.33
N PRO A 145 21.72 -5.41 10.45
CA PRO A 145 23.09 -5.30 10.90
C PRO A 145 23.12 -4.16 11.90
N GLN A 146 23.53 -4.46 13.14
CA GLN A 146 23.69 -3.42 14.15
C GLN A 146 24.60 -2.37 13.52
N SER A 147 24.06 -1.18 13.24
CA SER A 147 24.90 -0.08 12.82
C SER A 147 25.92 0.10 13.94
N THR A 148 27.18 -0.25 13.69
CA THR A 148 28.28 0.24 14.50
C THR A 148 28.10 1.75 14.53
N ARG A 149 27.68 2.28 15.69
CA ARG A 149 27.67 3.72 15.94
C ARG A 149 29.12 4.15 15.80
N ALA A 150 29.51 4.57 14.61
CA ALA A 150 30.61 5.50 14.48
C ALA A 150 30.11 6.76 15.20
N SER A 151 30.69 7.03 16.35
CA SER A 151 30.55 8.27 17.08
C SER A 151 31.05 9.42 16.21
N GLN A 152 30.21 9.86 15.27
CA GLN A 152 30.34 11.17 14.66
C GLN A 152 29.63 12.14 15.59
N GLN A 153 30.44 12.84 16.38
CA GLN A 153 30.02 14.06 17.04
C GLN A 153 29.45 14.99 15.97
N PHE A 154 28.16 15.30 16.06
CA PHE A 154 27.57 16.42 15.33
C PHE A 154 28.09 17.70 16.00
N PRO A 155 28.87 18.56 15.31
CA PRO A 155 29.11 19.89 15.81
C PRO A 155 27.81 20.68 15.67
N PHE A 156 27.38 21.28 16.78
CA PHE A 156 26.33 22.29 16.83
C PHE A 156 26.51 23.31 15.69
N LEU A 157 25.48 23.50 14.87
CA LEU A 157 25.30 24.73 14.11
C LEU A 157 24.25 25.57 14.83
N THR A 158 24.74 26.50 15.63
CA THR A 158 24.07 27.75 15.96
C THR A 158 23.98 28.62 14.71
N ASP A 159 22.82 29.28 14.56
CA ASP A 159 22.55 30.44 13.70
C ASP A 159 22.46 30.21 12.18
N PHE A 160 21.24 30.13 11.64
CA PHE A 160 20.61 31.10 10.71
C PHE A 160 19.14 30.72 10.43
#